data_AF-A0A352M9G1-F1
#
_entry.id   AF-A0A352M9G1-F1
#
_cell.length_a   1.000
_cell.length_b   1.000
_cell.length_c   1.000
_cell.angle_alpha   90.00
_cell.angle_beta   90.00
_cell.angle_gamma   90.00
#
_symmetry.space_group_name_H-M   'P 1'
#
loop_
_entity.id
_entity.type
_entity.pdbx_description
1 polymer ?
#
loop_
_entity_poly.entity_id
_entity_poly.type
_entity_poly.pdbx_seq_one_letter_code
_entity_poly.pdbx_strand_id
1 'polypeptide(L)'
;MKKLFLLMLLPLKCLAQQPIQYVDPLIGTAPASTESARKHSEAGSELKGQTFPAVGRPFGMTQWTPETRRTELKCISPYYYTDKYITGFRGSHWMSGSCTQDYGSATVMPFTALMPDTIKSPPSSKFSHKNETASPAYYRLLLDSYNIAAEITGSVRSGMMRFTYPGKGRSCIFLRINSDEKEGKMRINGEQNEIVLCNPVHRIYQGSGQPAGFNGWFVIMFDKPFSQIEKLTDNQQTAIDFGDQKIVNVRIGTSFTSVENARANLEAEIPGWDFDRLRKSTEDVWNQTLGKLRPGGGTEENLRKFYTALYHCYQLPRIASDVDGSYPGFAQDTLIHKAVGFDYYDDFSMWDTYRALHPLMTILEPERTLHMVKSLIAKAEQGGWMPIFPAWSNYTAAMIGDHAVSMIVDAFTKGIKDFDVETAYSYLRKNAFEQPGTEEY
;
A
#
# COMPACT_ATOMS: atom_id res chain seq x y z
N MET A 1 34.77 -52.18 34.37
CA MET A 1 33.43 -51.87 33.82
C MET A 1 33.02 -50.46 34.21
N LYS A 2 32.97 -49.54 33.25
CA LYS A 2 32.11 -48.33 33.23
C LYS A 2 32.32 -47.66 31.86
N LYS A 3 31.44 -47.96 30.90
CA LYS A 3 31.38 -47.25 29.62
C LYS A 3 30.72 -45.89 29.89
N LEU A 4 31.45 -44.81 29.68
CA LEU A 4 30.92 -43.45 29.74
C LEU A 4 30.23 -43.16 28.39
N PHE A 5 28.90 -43.16 28.39
CA PHE A 5 28.11 -42.73 27.24
C PHE A 5 28.10 -41.20 27.20
N LEU A 6 28.78 -40.63 26.21
CA LEU A 6 28.71 -39.20 25.91
C LEU A 6 27.44 -38.96 25.08
N LEU A 7 26.35 -38.50 25.71
CA LEU A 7 25.18 -38.01 24.99
C LEU A 7 25.55 -36.67 24.33
N MET A 8 25.65 -36.65 23.00
CA MET A 8 25.63 -35.40 22.23
C MET A 8 24.23 -34.80 22.33
N LEU A 9 24.07 -33.75 23.12
CA LEU A 9 22.91 -32.85 23.08
C LEU A 9 22.99 -32.05 21.77
N LEU A 10 22.35 -32.54 20.71
CA LEU A 10 21.99 -31.71 19.56
C LEU A 10 21.03 -30.62 20.05
N PRO A 11 21.32 -29.33 19.84
CA PRO A 11 20.35 -28.29 20.15
C PRO A 11 19.18 -28.46 19.18
N LEU A 12 18.05 -28.97 19.68
CA LEU A 12 16.76 -28.77 19.06
C LEU A 12 16.53 -27.26 19.00
N LYS A 13 16.89 -26.65 17.87
CA LYS A 13 16.28 -25.38 17.48
C LYS A 13 14.80 -25.70 17.31
N CYS A 14 14.03 -25.50 18.37
CA CYS A 14 12.60 -25.25 18.23
C CYS A 14 12.52 -24.09 17.23
N LEU A 15 12.13 -24.37 15.99
CA LEU A 15 11.78 -23.33 15.03
C LEU A 15 10.61 -22.61 15.67
N ALA A 16 10.89 -21.48 16.33
CA ALA A 16 9.84 -20.63 16.86
C ALA A 16 8.90 -20.32 15.70
N GLN A 17 7.62 -20.68 15.88
CA GLN A 17 6.59 -20.39 14.89
C GLN A 17 6.63 -18.89 14.59
N GLN A 18 6.87 -18.56 13.32
CA GLN A 18 6.98 -17.19 12.84
C GLN A 18 5.58 -16.56 12.82
N PRO A 19 5.36 -15.39 13.47
CA PRO A 19 4.03 -14.78 13.60
C PRO A 19 3.30 -14.55 12.27
N ILE A 20 4.04 -14.26 11.20
CA ILE A 20 3.47 -13.96 9.88
C ILE A 20 2.57 -15.08 9.35
N GLN A 21 2.83 -16.34 9.72
CA GLN A 21 2.05 -17.50 9.25
C GLN A 21 0.58 -17.47 9.71
N TYR A 22 0.29 -16.73 10.78
CA TYR A 22 -1.06 -16.58 11.30
C TYR A 22 -1.82 -15.44 10.65
N VAL A 23 -1.16 -14.58 9.88
CA VAL A 23 -1.84 -13.45 9.23
C VAL A 23 -2.63 -13.96 8.03
N ASP A 24 -3.90 -13.60 7.97
CA ASP A 24 -4.79 -13.82 6.83
C ASP A 24 -5.27 -12.48 6.27
N PRO A 25 -4.60 -11.94 5.24
CA PRO A 25 -4.96 -10.65 4.65
C PRO A 25 -6.36 -10.61 4.00
N LEU A 26 -7.00 -11.77 3.78
CA LEU A 26 -8.34 -11.84 3.18
C LEU A 26 -9.45 -11.54 4.21
N ILE A 27 -9.15 -11.59 5.51
CA ILE A 27 -10.13 -11.21 6.55
C ILE A 27 -10.47 -9.72 6.41
N GLY A 28 -11.76 -9.44 6.18
CA GLY A 28 -12.33 -8.11 5.98
C GLY A 28 -12.61 -7.73 4.51
N THR A 29 -12.21 -8.58 3.56
CA THR A 29 -12.38 -8.34 2.10
C THR A 29 -13.73 -8.78 1.55
N ALA A 30 -14.62 -9.31 2.40
CA ALA A 30 -16.02 -9.63 2.12
C ALA A 30 -16.94 -8.97 3.14
N PRO A 31 -18.25 -8.84 2.84
CA PRO A 31 -19.23 -8.44 3.84
C PRO A 31 -19.19 -9.34 5.09
N ALA A 32 -19.24 -8.71 6.25
CA ALA A 32 -19.22 -9.37 7.54
C ALA A 32 -20.43 -10.30 7.69
N SER A 33 -20.14 -11.53 8.12
CA SER A 33 -21.15 -12.56 8.38
C SER A 33 -21.53 -12.67 9.86
N THR A 34 -20.96 -11.84 10.73
CA THR A 34 -21.19 -11.87 12.17
C THR A 34 -22.52 -11.21 12.55
N GLU A 35 -23.16 -11.72 13.60
CA GLU A 35 -24.41 -11.17 14.10
C GLU A 35 -24.25 -9.74 14.63
N SER A 36 -23.13 -9.46 15.30
CA SER A 36 -22.82 -8.12 15.80
C SER A 36 -22.75 -7.09 14.67
N ALA A 37 -22.06 -7.40 13.57
CA ALA A 37 -21.98 -6.49 12.42
C ALA A 37 -23.36 -6.26 11.79
N ARG A 38 -24.17 -7.32 11.66
CA ARG A 38 -25.54 -7.21 11.14
C ARG A 38 -26.46 -6.36 12.02
N LYS A 39 -26.33 -6.45 13.34
CA LYS A 39 -27.15 -5.68 14.28
C LYS A 39 -26.89 -4.18 14.23
N HIS A 40 -25.66 -3.79 13.88
CA HIS A 40 -25.23 -2.39 13.83
C HIS A 40 -25.12 -1.83 12.41
N SER A 41 -25.56 -2.58 11.40
CA SER A 41 -25.60 -2.09 10.02
C SER A 41 -26.91 -1.35 9.76
N GLU A 42 -26.79 -0.11 9.29
CA GLU A 42 -27.93 0.76 9.00
C GLU A 42 -28.27 0.74 7.50
N ALA A 43 -27.25 0.77 6.62
CA ALA A 43 -27.42 0.79 5.16
C ALA A 43 -26.83 -0.44 4.44
N GLY A 44 -26.31 -1.44 5.17
CA GLY A 44 -25.71 -2.65 4.61
C GLY A 44 -24.28 -2.46 4.08
N SER A 45 -23.89 -1.23 3.72
CA SER A 45 -22.53 -0.89 3.31
C SER A 45 -21.52 -1.03 4.45
N GLU A 46 -21.94 -0.85 5.71
CA GLU A 46 -21.11 -0.96 6.91
C GLU A 46 -20.69 -2.40 7.20
N LEU A 47 -21.33 -3.38 6.54
CA LEU A 47 -20.92 -4.78 6.63
C LEU A 47 -19.59 -5.03 5.93
N LYS A 48 -19.18 -4.18 4.99
CA LYS A 48 -17.90 -4.37 4.29
C LYS A 48 -16.79 -3.83 5.18
N GLY A 49 -15.83 -4.69 5.53
CA GLY A 49 -14.63 -4.27 6.26
C GLY A 49 -13.76 -3.30 5.46
N GLN A 50 -13.93 -3.21 4.14
CA GLN A 50 -13.18 -2.34 3.23
C GLN A 50 -11.65 -2.50 3.33
N THR A 51 -11.21 -3.68 3.77
CA THR A 51 -9.80 -4.08 3.69
C THR A 51 -9.50 -4.68 2.33
N PHE A 52 -8.22 -4.93 2.08
CA PHE A 52 -7.71 -5.57 0.88
C PHE A 52 -6.46 -6.40 1.23
N PRO A 53 -6.14 -7.44 0.45
CA PRO A 53 -4.99 -8.30 0.74
C PRO A 53 -3.67 -7.62 0.31
N ALA A 54 -3.31 -6.56 1.02
CA ALA A 54 -2.11 -5.77 0.76
C ALA A 54 -0.82 -6.59 0.94
N VAL A 55 0.14 -6.34 0.07
CA VAL A 55 1.48 -6.93 0.08
C VAL A 55 2.50 -5.81 0.08
N GLY A 56 3.47 -5.88 0.98
CA GLY A 56 4.50 -4.85 1.13
C GLY A 56 5.04 -4.83 2.55
N ARG A 57 5.79 -3.79 2.89
CA ARG A 57 6.27 -3.58 4.27
C ARG A 57 5.27 -2.75 5.10
N PRO A 58 5.32 -2.83 6.43
CA PRO A 58 4.52 -1.99 7.32
C PRO A 58 4.60 -0.51 6.93
N PHE A 59 3.44 0.16 6.89
CA PHE A 59 3.28 1.57 6.55
C PHE A 59 3.90 1.99 5.20
N GLY A 60 3.96 1.06 4.24
CA GLY A 60 4.51 1.32 2.91
C GLY A 60 3.81 2.47 2.18
N MET A 61 4.57 3.22 1.39
CA MET A 61 4.05 4.22 0.46
C MET A 61 3.06 3.58 -0.49
N THR A 62 3.48 2.50 -1.16
CA THR A 62 2.64 1.75 -2.10
C THR A 62 2.42 0.33 -1.60
N GLN A 63 1.17 -0.10 -1.58
CA GLN A 63 0.76 -1.46 -1.24
C GLN A 63 0.34 -2.20 -2.51
N TRP A 64 0.84 -3.43 -2.67
CA TRP A 64 0.52 -4.23 -3.85
C TRP A 64 -0.67 -5.15 -3.57
N THR A 65 -1.61 -5.26 -4.50
CA THR A 65 -2.81 -6.08 -4.31
C THR A 65 -3.34 -6.64 -5.63
N PRO A 66 -3.96 -7.83 -5.65
CA PRO A 66 -4.88 -8.19 -6.73
C PRO A 66 -5.98 -7.14 -6.89
N GLU A 67 -6.42 -6.92 -8.13
CA GLU A 67 -7.47 -5.96 -8.47
C GLU A 67 -8.69 -6.68 -9.07
N THR A 68 -9.83 -6.62 -8.38
CA THR A 68 -11.13 -7.07 -8.92
C THR A 68 -12.01 -5.89 -9.35
N ARG A 69 -11.68 -4.67 -8.93
CA ARG A 69 -12.38 -3.42 -9.27
C ARG A 69 -11.40 -2.39 -9.85
N ARG A 70 -11.68 -1.93 -11.07
CA ARG A 70 -10.75 -1.11 -11.86
C ARG A 70 -10.66 0.37 -11.47
N THR A 71 -11.62 0.84 -10.69
CA THR A 71 -11.85 2.25 -10.36
C THR A 71 -11.05 2.69 -9.14
N GLU A 72 -10.84 3.99 -9.00
CA GLU A 72 -10.34 4.66 -7.79
C GLU A 72 -11.50 5.24 -6.95
N LEU A 73 -12.72 5.31 -7.50
CA LEU A 73 -13.91 5.88 -6.85
C LEU A 73 -14.08 5.54 -5.36
N LYS A 74 -14.61 6.53 -4.65
CA LYS A 74 -14.89 6.49 -3.21
C LYS A 74 -15.66 5.22 -2.78
N CYS A 75 -15.25 4.62 -1.66
CA CYS A 75 -15.87 3.46 -1.02
C CYS A 75 -15.81 2.15 -1.85
N ILE A 76 -14.93 2.08 -2.85
CA ILE A 76 -14.70 0.89 -3.67
C ILE A 76 -13.26 0.41 -3.47
N SER A 77 -13.06 -0.52 -2.53
CA SER A 77 -11.78 -1.23 -2.38
C SER A 77 -11.35 -1.89 -3.70
N PRO A 78 -10.03 -1.94 -4.00
CA PRO A 78 -9.52 -2.58 -5.22
C PRO A 78 -9.82 -4.08 -5.30
N TYR A 79 -10.14 -4.73 -4.17
CA TYR A 79 -10.40 -6.16 -4.09
C TYR A 79 -11.64 -6.48 -3.24
N TYR A 80 -12.48 -7.36 -3.76
CA TYR A 80 -13.54 -8.02 -3.00
C TYR A 80 -13.49 -9.55 -3.19
N TYR A 81 -13.47 -10.28 -2.08
CA TYR A 81 -13.40 -11.76 -2.08
C TYR A 81 -14.57 -12.42 -2.84
N THR A 82 -15.73 -11.76 -2.91
CA THR A 82 -16.89 -12.32 -3.62
C THR A 82 -16.77 -12.24 -5.13
N ASP A 83 -15.89 -11.39 -5.66
CA ASP A 83 -15.70 -11.22 -7.09
C ASP A 83 -15.08 -12.47 -7.72
N LYS A 84 -15.31 -12.66 -9.02
CA LYS A 84 -14.89 -13.87 -9.77
C LYS A 84 -13.89 -13.60 -10.88
N TYR A 85 -13.56 -12.34 -11.08
CA TYR A 85 -12.65 -11.89 -12.12
C TYR A 85 -11.62 -10.95 -11.52
N ILE A 86 -10.38 -11.10 -11.97
CA ILE A 86 -9.27 -10.20 -11.67
C ILE A 86 -8.87 -9.46 -12.95
N THR A 87 -8.49 -8.21 -12.80
CA THR A 87 -8.13 -7.29 -13.89
C THR A 87 -6.70 -6.77 -13.79
N GLY A 88 -5.93 -7.32 -12.86
CA GLY A 88 -4.49 -7.15 -12.72
C GLY A 88 -4.05 -7.12 -11.26
N PHE A 89 -2.84 -6.60 -11.06
CA PHE A 89 -2.22 -6.36 -9.77
C PHE A 89 -1.88 -4.89 -9.67
N ARG A 90 -2.49 -4.21 -8.71
CA ARG A 90 -2.43 -2.76 -8.53
C ARG A 90 -1.35 -2.41 -7.50
N GLY A 91 -0.52 -1.41 -7.82
CA GLY A 91 0.17 -0.62 -6.80
C GLY A 91 -0.80 0.45 -6.30
N SER A 92 -1.39 0.20 -5.13
CA SER A 92 -2.56 0.91 -4.59
C SER A 92 -2.17 1.82 -3.43
N HIS A 93 -2.94 2.89 -3.30
CA HIS A 93 -2.93 3.81 -2.18
C HIS A 93 -4.30 3.86 -1.47
N TRP A 94 -5.09 2.78 -1.60
CA TRP A 94 -6.33 2.60 -0.86
C TRP A 94 -6.06 2.67 0.65
N MET A 95 -6.88 3.44 1.36
CA MET A 95 -6.79 3.51 2.81
C MET A 95 -7.55 2.32 3.42
N SER A 96 -6.83 1.27 3.85
CA SER A 96 -7.45 0.03 4.37
C SER A 96 -8.47 0.30 5.47
N GLY A 97 -9.70 -0.19 5.30
CA GLY A 97 -10.78 -0.01 6.26
C GLY A 97 -11.55 1.31 6.13
N SER A 98 -11.23 2.15 5.15
CA SER A 98 -11.88 3.44 4.95
C SER A 98 -13.06 3.38 3.96
N CYS A 99 -13.75 4.51 3.82
CA CYS A 99 -14.68 4.80 2.73
C CYS A 99 -14.18 6.00 1.91
N THR A 100 -12.88 6.02 1.60
CA THR A 100 -12.22 7.05 0.77
C THR A 100 -12.09 6.55 -0.67
N GLN A 101 -11.38 7.29 -1.52
CA GLN A 101 -10.95 6.83 -2.83
C GLN A 101 -9.53 6.23 -2.76
N ASP A 102 -9.22 5.34 -3.70
CA ASP A 102 -7.81 5.06 -4.06
C ASP A 102 -7.28 6.26 -4.85
N TYR A 103 -5.98 6.34 -5.10
CA TYR A 103 -5.42 7.47 -5.82
C TYR A 103 -4.05 7.16 -6.39
N GLY A 104 -3.65 7.85 -7.45
CA GLY A 104 -2.29 7.79 -7.95
C GLY A 104 -1.82 6.37 -8.26
N SER A 105 -2.74 5.45 -8.58
CA SER A 105 -2.48 4.02 -8.67
C SER A 105 -2.31 3.54 -10.12
N ALA A 106 -1.65 2.40 -10.29
CA ALA A 106 -1.47 1.75 -11.58
C ALA A 106 -1.50 0.22 -11.45
N THR A 107 -1.90 -0.45 -12.54
CA THR A 107 -2.18 -1.89 -12.58
C THR A 107 -1.38 -2.60 -13.66
N VAL A 108 -0.85 -3.78 -13.32
CA VAL A 108 -0.15 -4.71 -14.22
C VAL A 108 -0.96 -6.00 -14.35
N MET A 109 -1.31 -6.41 -15.56
CA MET A 109 -2.09 -7.62 -15.83
C MET A 109 -1.40 -8.51 -16.87
N PRO A 110 -0.82 -9.67 -16.49
CA PRO A 110 -0.26 -10.60 -17.47
C PRO A 110 -1.38 -11.38 -18.17
N PHE A 111 -1.18 -11.67 -19.46
CA PHE A 111 -2.11 -12.48 -20.25
C PHE A 111 -1.38 -13.21 -21.38
N THR A 112 -1.99 -14.27 -21.91
CA THR A 112 -1.51 -14.95 -23.12
C THR A 112 -2.34 -14.58 -24.33
N ALA A 113 -1.72 -14.45 -25.50
CA ALA A 113 -2.44 -14.27 -26.75
C ALA A 113 -1.77 -14.99 -27.93
N LEU A 114 -2.58 -15.60 -28.80
CA LEU A 114 -2.06 -16.18 -30.05
C LEU A 114 -1.73 -15.10 -31.08
N MET A 115 -2.58 -14.08 -31.16
CA MET A 115 -2.42 -12.93 -32.04
C MET A 115 -2.64 -11.64 -31.23
N PRO A 116 -1.61 -11.15 -30.50
CA PRO A 116 -1.72 -9.98 -29.63
C PRO A 116 -2.27 -8.75 -30.35
N ASP A 117 -1.89 -8.55 -31.60
CA ASP A 117 -2.36 -7.45 -32.46
C ASP A 117 -3.84 -7.54 -32.86
N THR A 118 -4.57 -8.56 -32.40
CA THR A 118 -6.02 -8.69 -32.65
C THR A 118 -6.87 -8.36 -31.43
N ILE A 119 -6.26 -8.14 -30.27
CA ILE A 119 -6.98 -7.87 -29.02
C ILE A 119 -7.55 -6.45 -29.05
N LYS A 120 -8.81 -6.32 -28.63
CA LYS A 120 -9.57 -5.05 -28.65
C LYS A 120 -10.13 -4.65 -27.29
N SER A 121 -9.99 -5.49 -26.27
CA SER A 121 -10.50 -5.22 -24.92
C SER A 121 -9.42 -5.52 -23.87
N PRO A 122 -9.38 -4.75 -22.77
CA PRO A 122 -8.47 -5.02 -21.67
C PRO A 122 -8.66 -6.44 -21.11
N PRO A 123 -7.58 -7.20 -20.88
CA PRO A 123 -7.66 -8.57 -20.39
C PRO A 123 -8.31 -8.66 -19.01
N SER A 124 -8.93 -9.81 -18.75
CA SER A 124 -9.44 -10.20 -17.44
C SER A 124 -9.34 -11.72 -17.30
N SER A 125 -9.09 -12.18 -16.08
CA SER A 125 -9.04 -13.62 -15.80
C SER A 125 -10.08 -14.01 -14.78
N LYS A 126 -10.69 -15.19 -15.00
CA LYS A 126 -11.33 -15.92 -13.90
C LYS A 126 -10.26 -16.33 -12.88
N PHE A 127 -10.67 -16.50 -11.64
CA PHE A 127 -9.81 -17.05 -10.60
C PHE A 127 -10.61 -17.81 -9.54
N SER A 128 -9.91 -18.59 -8.72
CA SER A 128 -10.47 -19.30 -7.58
C SER A 128 -9.57 -19.14 -6.35
N HIS A 129 -10.18 -18.92 -5.19
CA HIS A 129 -9.45 -18.88 -3.90
C HIS A 129 -8.73 -20.21 -3.58
N LYS A 130 -9.08 -21.32 -4.24
CA LYS A 130 -8.33 -22.59 -4.13
C LYS A 130 -6.89 -22.47 -4.65
N ASN A 131 -6.64 -21.55 -5.58
CA ASN A 131 -5.34 -21.28 -6.19
C ASN A 131 -4.82 -19.89 -5.80
N GLU A 132 -5.31 -19.34 -4.70
CA GLU A 132 -4.91 -18.04 -4.15
C GLU A 132 -4.13 -18.27 -2.86
N THR A 133 -3.03 -17.55 -2.69
CA THR A 133 -2.27 -17.54 -1.45
C THR A 133 -1.96 -16.10 -1.12
N ALA A 134 -2.37 -15.66 0.07
CA ALA A 134 -2.18 -14.30 0.54
C ALA A 134 -1.41 -14.29 1.86
N SER A 135 -0.41 -13.43 1.96
CA SER A 135 0.32 -13.11 3.18
C SER A 135 0.83 -11.67 3.09
N PRO A 136 1.19 -11.03 4.22
CA PRO A 136 1.68 -9.65 4.20
C PRO A 136 2.91 -9.40 3.31
N ALA A 137 3.74 -10.42 3.10
CA ALA A 137 4.98 -10.31 2.32
C ALA A 137 4.86 -10.88 0.91
N TYR A 138 3.76 -11.59 0.59
CA TYR A 138 3.67 -12.37 -0.61
C TYR A 138 2.23 -12.68 -0.99
N TYR A 139 1.91 -12.50 -2.27
CA TYR A 139 0.66 -12.95 -2.86
C TYR A 139 0.93 -13.79 -4.11
N ARG A 140 0.15 -14.86 -4.28
CA ARG A 140 0.16 -15.71 -5.47
C ARG A 140 -1.24 -16.01 -5.94
N LEU A 141 -1.46 -15.96 -7.25
CA LEU A 141 -2.70 -16.37 -7.88
C LEU A 141 -2.47 -17.09 -9.21
N LEU A 142 -3.25 -18.15 -9.46
CA LEU A 142 -3.40 -18.70 -10.79
C LEU A 142 -4.49 -17.95 -11.56
N LEU A 143 -4.13 -17.36 -12.69
CA LEU A 143 -5.05 -16.73 -13.63
C LEU A 143 -5.68 -17.81 -14.52
N ASP A 144 -6.83 -18.36 -14.12
CA ASP A 144 -7.46 -19.52 -14.76
C ASP A 144 -7.72 -19.34 -16.26
N SER A 145 -8.05 -18.12 -16.72
CA SER A 145 -8.32 -17.86 -18.14
C SER A 145 -7.07 -17.99 -19.02
N TYR A 146 -5.88 -17.79 -18.45
CA TYR A 146 -4.62 -17.75 -19.18
C TYR A 146 -3.64 -18.84 -18.73
N ASN A 147 -3.96 -19.56 -17.66
CA ASN A 147 -3.07 -20.51 -17.00
C ASN A 147 -1.68 -19.90 -16.66
N ILE A 148 -1.69 -18.66 -16.17
CA ILE A 148 -0.50 -17.92 -15.73
C ILE A 148 -0.46 -17.92 -14.21
N ALA A 149 0.66 -18.33 -13.61
CA ALA A 149 0.90 -18.10 -12.20
C ALA A 149 1.52 -16.71 -12.01
N ALA A 150 0.84 -15.86 -11.25
CA ALA A 150 1.30 -14.53 -10.89
C ALA A 150 1.70 -14.48 -9.41
N GLU A 151 2.87 -13.95 -9.14
CA GLU A 151 3.49 -13.88 -7.82
C GLU A 151 3.94 -12.43 -7.56
N ILE A 152 3.62 -11.88 -6.40
CA ILE A 152 3.87 -10.48 -6.04
C ILE A 152 4.53 -10.42 -4.66
N THR A 153 5.54 -9.56 -4.53
CA THR A 153 6.12 -9.12 -3.26
C THR A 153 6.47 -7.63 -3.33
N GLY A 154 6.79 -7.00 -2.21
CA GLY A 154 7.11 -5.57 -2.20
C GLY A 154 7.88 -5.12 -0.97
N SER A 155 8.43 -3.91 -1.08
CA SER A 155 9.14 -3.18 -0.04
C SER A 155 8.26 -2.02 0.46
N VAL A 156 8.82 -0.83 0.75
CA VAL A 156 8.11 0.35 1.24
C VAL A 156 7.54 1.15 0.07
N ARG A 157 8.33 1.38 -0.99
CA ARG A 157 8.00 2.24 -2.14
C ARG A 157 8.11 1.50 -3.48
N SER A 158 8.34 0.20 -3.43
CA SER A 158 8.66 -0.58 -4.63
C SER A 158 8.11 -1.99 -4.54
N GLY A 159 7.87 -2.59 -5.70
CA GLY A 159 7.30 -3.93 -5.86
C GLY A 159 8.06 -4.77 -6.85
N MET A 160 7.90 -6.08 -6.72
CA MET A 160 8.36 -7.03 -7.71
C MET A 160 7.27 -8.04 -8.02
N MET A 161 7.08 -8.32 -9.30
CA MET A 161 6.14 -9.32 -9.80
C MET A 161 6.89 -10.35 -10.63
N ARG A 162 6.46 -11.60 -10.54
CA ARG A 162 6.96 -12.72 -11.34
C ARG A 162 5.77 -13.41 -12.00
N PHE A 163 5.80 -13.51 -13.32
CA PHE A 163 4.75 -14.13 -14.11
C PHE A 163 5.29 -15.38 -14.80
N THR A 164 4.69 -16.53 -14.52
CA THR A 164 5.03 -17.80 -15.15
C THR A 164 3.96 -18.18 -16.17
N TYR A 165 4.33 -18.17 -17.45
CA TYR A 165 3.45 -18.43 -18.59
C TYR A 165 3.42 -19.93 -18.95
N PRO A 166 2.31 -20.41 -19.53
CA PRO A 166 2.13 -21.84 -19.83
C PRO A 166 2.91 -22.34 -21.07
N GLY A 167 3.63 -21.46 -21.77
CA GLY A 167 4.36 -21.78 -23.01
C GLY A 167 3.45 -22.04 -24.22
N LYS A 168 2.17 -21.64 -24.15
CA LYS A 168 1.21 -21.72 -25.27
C LYS A 168 0.74 -20.30 -25.63
N GLY A 169 1.17 -19.82 -26.79
CA GLY A 169 0.93 -18.45 -27.25
C GLY A 169 1.97 -17.45 -26.72
N ARG A 170 1.78 -16.19 -27.07
CA ARG A 170 2.68 -15.09 -26.75
C ARG A 170 2.43 -14.57 -25.34
N SER A 171 3.51 -14.21 -24.67
CA SER A 171 3.54 -13.75 -23.29
C SER A 171 3.43 -12.24 -23.27
N CYS A 172 2.31 -11.73 -22.76
CA CYS A 172 2.01 -10.31 -22.81
C CYS A 172 1.72 -9.76 -21.42
N ILE A 173 1.91 -8.46 -21.26
CA ILE A 173 1.52 -7.69 -20.07
C ILE A 173 0.71 -6.50 -20.54
N PHE A 174 -0.43 -6.28 -19.90
CA PHE A 174 -1.25 -5.09 -20.03
C PHE A 174 -1.00 -4.17 -18.83
N LEU A 175 -0.77 -2.89 -19.09
CA LEU A 175 -0.54 -1.85 -18.09
C LEU A 175 -1.66 -0.84 -18.17
N ARG A 176 -2.15 -0.38 -17.01
CA ARG A 176 -3.20 0.64 -16.93
C ARG A 176 -2.95 1.61 -15.79
N ILE A 177 -3.07 2.89 -16.09
CA ILE A 177 -3.21 3.98 -15.14
C ILE A 177 -4.66 3.99 -14.67
N ASN A 178 -4.89 3.91 -13.36
CA ASN A 178 -6.23 3.71 -12.81
C ASN A 178 -7.07 5.00 -12.69
N SER A 179 -6.60 6.12 -13.23
CA SER A 179 -7.26 7.43 -13.13
C SER A 179 -8.67 7.43 -13.73
N ASP A 180 -9.67 7.60 -12.87
CA ASP A 180 -11.07 7.75 -13.29
C ASP A 180 -11.31 9.09 -14.02
N GLU A 181 -10.48 10.10 -13.76
CA GLU A 181 -10.50 11.43 -14.42
C GLU A 181 -9.88 11.42 -15.83
N LYS A 182 -9.22 10.31 -16.19
CA LYS A 182 -8.59 10.09 -17.51
C LYS A 182 -7.43 11.02 -17.85
N GLU A 183 -6.72 11.47 -16.83
CA GLU A 183 -5.58 12.39 -16.97
C GLU A 183 -4.21 11.69 -16.94
N GLY A 184 -4.21 10.36 -16.93
CA GLY A 184 -2.99 9.57 -16.94
C GLY A 184 -2.08 9.88 -18.13
N LYS A 185 -0.76 9.84 -17.89
CA LYS A 185 0.27 9.99 -18.93
C LYS A 185 1.26 8.83 -18.85
N MET A 186 1.72 8.39 -20.01
CA MET A 186 2.63 7.26 -20.15
C MET A 186 3.79 7.59 -21.08
N ARG A 187 4.97 7.06 -20.77
CA ARG A 187 6.15 7.09 -21.65
C ARG A 187 6.78 5.71 -21.70
N ILE A 188 7.00 5.19 -22.91
CA ILE A 188 7.60 3.88 -23.14
C ILE A 188 9.03 4.07 -23.63
N ASN A 189 9.99 3.39 -22.99
CA ASN A 189 11.38 3.33 -23.42
C ASN A 189 11.78 1.86 -23.63
N GLY A 190 11.58 1.37 -24.85
CA GLY A 190 11.89 -0.01 -25.23
C GLY A 190 13.37 -0.36 -25.18
N GLU A 191 14.28 0.61 -25.35
CA GLU A 191 15.73 0.36 -25.27
C GLU A 191 16.19 0.02 -23.85
N GLN A 192 15.50 0.57 -22.85
CA GLN A 192 15.79 0.36 -21.42
C GLN A 192 14.86 -0.69 -20.78
N ASN A 193 13.95 -1.29 -21.55
CA ASN A 193 12.86 -2.10 -21.04
C ASN A 193 12.10 -1.39 -19.89
N GLU A 194 11.88 -0.08 -20.05
CA GLU A 194 11.28 0.80 -19.05
C GLU A 194 9.94 1.35 -19.56
N ILE A 195 8.94 1.39 -18.69
CA ILE A 195 7.71 2.18 -18.89
C ILE A 195 7.50 3.09 -17.68
N VAL A 196 7.29 4.37 -17.94
CA VAL A 196 6.97 5.37 -16.93
C VAL A 196 5.49 5.71 -17.00
N LEU A 197 4.82 5.67 -15.85
CA LEU A 197 3.42 6.07 -15.69
C LEU A 197 3.32 7.29 -14.75
N CYS A 198 2.34 8.14 -15.02
CA CYS A 198 1.98 9.29 -14.20
C CYS A 198 0.47 9.31 -14.03
N ASN A 199 -0.01 9.19 -12.79
CA ASN A 199 -1.42 9.30 -12.43
C ASN A 199 -1.65 10.56 -11.57
N PRO A 200 -2.23 11.63 -12.13
CA PRO A 200 -2.59 12.82 -11.37
C PRO A 200 -3.56 12.51 -10.24
N VAL A 201 -3.19 12.91 -9.01
CA VAL A 201 -3.99 12.64 -7.83
C VAL A 201 -5.08 13.70 -7.68
N HIS A 202 -6.29 13.24 -7.41
CA HIS A 202 -7.43 14.08 -7.07
C HIS A 202 -7.81 13.86 -5.61
N ARG A 203 -8.52 14.82 -5.02
CA ARG A 203 -9.01 14.74 -3.64
C ARG A 203 -10.54 14.69 -3.60
N ILE A 204 -11.07 14.14 -2.51
CA ILE A 204 -12.50 14.13 -2.17
C ILE A 204 -12.75 14.89 -0.87
N TYR A 205 -14.04 15.08 -0.55
CA TYR A 205 -14.53 15.93 0.54
C TYR A 205 -14.35 17.42 0.22
N GLN A 206 -13.73 18.22 1.09
CA GLN A 206 -13.43 19.61 0.79
C GLN A 206 -12.41 19.70 -0.35
N GLY A 207 -12.89 20.07 -1.55
CA GLY A 207 -12.11 19.99 -2.79
C GLY A 207 -12.45 18.78 -3.67
N SER A 208 -13.62 18.17 -3.50
CA SER A 208 -14.04 17.01 -4.30
C SER A 208 -13.88 17.20 -5.80
N GLY A 209 -13.13 16.29 -6.42
CA GLY A 209 -12.82 16.29 -7.86
C GLY A 209 -11.76 17.30 -8.27
N GLN A 210 -11.17 18.06 -7.33
CA GLN A 210 -10.04 18.94 -7.64
C GLN A 210 -8.73 18.16 -7.62
N PRO A 211 -7.72 18.58 -8.41
CA PRO A 211 -6.37 18.07 -8.30
C PRO A 211 -5.81 18.27 -6.88
N ALA A 212 -5.06 17.28 -6.40
CA ALA A 212 -4.35 17.34 -5.13
C ALA A 212 -2.99 18.05 -5.22
N GLY A 213 -2.52 18.36 -6.43
CA GLY A 213 -1.26 19.08 -6.67
C GLY A 213 -0.02 18.18 -6.85
N PHE A 214 -0.18 16.86 -6.83
CA PHE A 214 0.89 15.90 -7.08
C PHE A 214 0.41 14.69 -7.90
N ASN A 215 1.34 13.82 -8.28
CA ASN A 215 1.05 12.63 -9.11
C ASN A 215 1.59 11.38 -8.45
N GLY A 216 0.94 10.24 -8.67
CA GLY A 216 1.55 8.93 -8.52
C GLY A 216 2.44 8.62 -9.72
N TRP A 217 3.74 8.53 -9.51
CA TRP A 217 4.73 8.15 -10.52
C TRP A 217 5.07 6.67 -10.39
N PHE A 218 5.16 5.96 -11.51
CA PHE A 218 5.64 4.58 -11.56
C PHE A 218 6.76 4.46 -12.58
N VAL A 219 7.85 3.81 -12.20
CA VAL A 219 8.89 3.32 -13.11
C VAL A 219 8.81 1.81 -13.11
N ILE A 220 8.43 1.24 -14.25
CA ILE A 220 8.22 -0.19 -14.43
C ILE A 220 9.33 -0.73 -15.33
N MET A 221 10.16 -1.61 -14.77
CA MET A 221 11.28 -2.25 -15.45
C MET A 221 10.97 -3.73 -15.70
N PHE A 222 11.37 -4.23 -16.88
CA PHE A 222 11.21 -5.64 -17.25
C PHE A 222 12.58 -6.32 -17.45
N ASP A 223 12.68 -7.59 -17.06
CA ASP A 223 13.90 -8.40 -17.25
C ASP A 223 14.07 -8.94 -18.68
N LYS A 224 13.06 -8.73 -19.53
CA LYS A 224 13.00 -9.15 -20.93
C LYS A 224 12.72 -7.95 -21.85
N PRO A 225 13.26 -7.95 -23.08
CA PRO A 225 12.85 -6.99 -24.10
C PRO A 225 11.41 -7.23 -24.52
N PHE A 226 10.74 -6.15 -24.91
CA PHE A 226 9.34 -6.20 -25.34
C PHE A 226 9.10 -5.36 -26.60
N SER A 227 8.03 -5.70 -27.31
CA SER A 227 7.41 -4.86 -28.35
C SER A 227 6.05 -4.39 -27.88
N GLN A 228 5.65 -3.19 -28.29
CA GLN A 228 4.34 -2.64 -27.97
C GLN A 228 3.24 -3.25 -28.83
N ILE A 229 2.05 -3.43 -28.26
CA ILE A 229 0.81 -3.83 -28.94
C ILE A 229 -0.06 -2.57 -29.09
N GLU A 230 0.03 -1.94 -30.26
CA GLU A 230 -0.57 -0.63 -30.54
C GLU A 230 -2.10 -0.58 -30.33
N LYS A 231 -2.82 -1.67 -30.61
CA LYS A 231 -4.29 -1.69 -30.54
C LYS A 231 -4.88 -1.61 -29.14
N LEU A 232 -4.07 -1.85 -28.10
CA LEU A 232 -4.45 -1.68 -26.70
C LEU A 232 -3.77 -0.46 -26.08
N THR A 233 -3.22 0.43 -26.90
CA THR A 233 -2.56 1.65 -26.44
C THR A 233 -3.49 2.85 -26.57
N ASP A 234 -3.63 3.57 -25.47
CA ASP A 234 -4.11 4.95 -25.42
C ASP A 234 -3.33 5.73 -24.36
N ASN A 235 -3.81 6.92 -23.96
CA ASN A 235 -3.12 7.76 -22.98
C ASN A 235 -2.97 7.11 -21.60
N GLN A 236 -3.84 6.16 -21.23
CA GLN A 236 -3.89 5.54 -19.90
C GLN A 236 -3.50 4.08 -19.86
N GLN A 237 -3.46 3.39 -21.00
CA GLN A 237 -3.18 1.97 -21.02
C GLN A 237 -2.30 1.59 -22.21
N THR A 238 -1.54 0.52 -22.06
CA THR A 238 -0.78 -0.10 -23.13
C THR A 238 -0.71 -1.60 -22.92
N ALA A 239 -0.37 -2.34 -23.96
CA ALA A 239 0.02 -3.73 -23.82
C ALA A 239 1.37 -3.95 -24.49
N ILE A 240 2.16 -4.83 -23.91
CA ILE A 240 3.49 -5.19 -24.38
C ILE A 240 3.61 -6.70 -24.51
N ASP A 241 4.43 -7.10 -25.46
CA ASP A 241 4.61 -8.47 -25.90
C ASP A 241 6.08 -8.87 -25.79
N PHE A 242 6.32 -9.97 -25.08
CA PHE A 242 7.65 -10.54 -24.84
C PHE A 242 7.96 -11.73 -25.76
N GLY A 243 7.04 -12.10 -26.65
CA GLY A 243 7.12 -13.33 -27.42
C GLY A 243 6.95 -14.58 -26.55
N ASP A 244 7.78 -15.60 -26.75
CA ASP A 244 7.59 -16.92 -26.15
C ASP A 244 8.37 -17.09 -24.83
N GLN A 245 8.27 -16.10 -23.92
CA GLN A 245 8.93 -16.16 -22.61
C GLN A 245 8.19 -17.07 -21.63
N LYS A 246 8.92 -17.93 -20.93
CA LYS A 246 8.33 -18.75 -19.86
C LYS A 246 8.11 -17.97 -18.57
N ILE A 247 9.05 -17.08 -18.25
CA ILE A 247 9.03 -16.26 -17.03
C ILE A 247 9.37 -14.82 -17.43
N VAL A 248 8.56 -13.88 -16.95
CA VAL A 248 8.84 -12.45 -17.01
C VAL A 248 8.82 -11.90 -15.59
N ASN A 249 9.88 -11.19 -15.21
CA ASN A 249 9.97 -10.48 -13.94
C ASN A 249 9.77 -8.98 -14.18
N VAL A 250 9.06 -8.34 -13.26
CA VAL A 250 8.77 -6.91 -13.28
C VAL A 250 9.23 -6.31 -11.97
N ARG A 251 10.00 -5.22 -12.02
CA ARG A 251 10.35 -4.40 -10.85
C ARG A 251 9.72 -3.03 -11.01
N ILE A 252 9.14 -2.50 -9.95
CA ILE A 252 8.36 -1.26 -10.01
C ILE A 252 8.76 -0.35 -8.87
N GLY A 253 9.25 0.85 -9.20
CA GLY A 253 9.45 1.93 -8.23
C GLY A 253 8.31 2.93 -8.30
N THR A 254 7.89 3.46 -7.16
CA THR A 254 6.86 4.49 -7.08
C THR A 254 7.37 5.73 -6.38
N SER A 255 6.74 6.88 -6.64
CA SER A 255 6.99 8.14 -5.94
C SER A 255 5.79 9.06 -6.05
N PHE A 256 5.59 9.92 -5.06
CA PHE A 256 4.64 11.03 -5.14
C PHE A 256 5.27 12.34 -5.65
N THR A 257 6.58 12.38 -5.89
CA THR A 257 7.28 13.62 -6.23
C THR A 257 7.74 13.66 -7.68
N SER A 258 8.44 12.62 -8.17
CA SER A 258 9.02 12.64 -9.52
C SER A 258 9.33 11.24 -10.07
N VAL A 259 9.57 11.18 -11.38
CA VAL A 259 10.07 9.96 -12.03
C VAL A 259 11.47 9.61 -11.51
N GLU A 260 12.32 10.62 -11.29
CA GLU A 260 13.68 10.46 -10.79
C GLU A 260 13.68 9.80 -9.41
N ASN A 261 12.80 10.24 -8.51
CA ASN A 261 12.66 9.63 -7.20
C ASN A 261 11.99 8.25 -7.27
N ALA A 262 11.06 8.01 -8.19
CA ALA A 262 10.54 6.66 -8.42
C ALA A 262 11.67 5.70 -8.85
N ARG A 263 12.62 6.13 -9.69
CA ARG A 263 13.83 5.35 -10.02
C ARG A 263 14.74 5.18 -8.81
N ALA A 264 15.01 6.25 -8.06
CA ALA A 264 15.89 6.19 -6.89
C ALA A 264 15.34 5.24 -5.81
N ASN A 265 14.03 5.28 -5.56
CA ASN A 265 13.33 4.35 -4.67
C ASN A 265 13.50 2.90 -5.14
N LEU A 266 13.33 2.65 -6.45
CA LEU A 266 13.50 1.31 -7.02
C LEU A 266 14.92 0.77 -6.81
N GLU A 267 15.92 1.56 -7.14
CA GLU A 267 17.32 1.15 -7.05
C GLU A 267 17.78 0.96 -5.60
N ALA A 268 17.27 1.79 -4.67
CA ALA A 268 17.57 1.66 -3.25
C ALA A 268 16.92 0.41 -2.63
N GLU A 269 15.68 0.08 -3.00
CA GLU A 269 14.91 -0.97 -2.35
C GLU A 269 14.99 -2.34 -3.06
N ILE A 270 15.14 -2.35 -4.39
CA ILE A 270 15.16 -3.56 -5.22
C ILE A 270 16.21 -3.43 -6.34
N PRO A 271 17.52 -3.40 -6.05
CA PRO A 271 18.57 -3.17 -7.05
C PRO A 271 18.76 -4.31 -8.08
N GLY A 272 18.12 -5.46 -7.90
CA GLY A 272 18.27 -6.62 -8.78
C GLY A 272 17.04 -7.51 -8.84
N TRP A 273 17.12 -8.59 -9.61
CA TRP A 273 15.98 -9.45 -9.99
C TRP A 273 15.75 -10.65 -9.06
N ASP A 274 16.21 -10.59 -7.81
CA ASP A 274 16.08 -11.68 -6.84
C ASP A 274 14.77 -11.55 -6.04
N PHE A 275 13.67 -12.00 -6.66
CA PHE A 275 12.32 -11.96 -6.07
C PHE A 275 12.25 -12.71 -4.73
N ASP A 276 12.88 -13.87 -4.64
CA ASP A 276 12.80 -14.72 -3.44
C ASP A 276 13.56 -14.08 -2.27
N ARG A 277 14.67 -13.38 -2.53
CA ARG A 277 15.36 -12.56 -1.53
C ARG A 277 14.50 -11.38 -1.06
N LEU A 278 13.86 -10.65 -1.97
CA LEU A 278 12.98 -9.53 -1.60
C LEU A 278 11.82 -10.03 -0.73
N ARG A 279 11.16 -11.11 -1.17
CA ARG A 279 10.10 -11.77 -0.41
C ARG A 279 10.57 -12.13 0.98
N LYS A 280 11.72 -12.82 1.09
CA LYS A 280 12.25 -13.25 2.40
C LYS A 280 12.56 -12.05 3.29
N SER A 281 13.16 -11.00 2.75
CA SER A 281 13.43 -9.77 3.49
C SER A 281 12.14 -9.13 4.02
N THR A 282 11.07 -9.09 3.23
CA THR A 282 9.78 -8.55 3.67
C THR A 282 9.10 -9.46 4.70
N GLU A 283 9.21 -10.79 4.57
CA GLU A 283 8.76 -11.74 5.60
C GLU A 283 9.49 -11.51 6.94
N ASP A 284 10.81 -11.27 6.90
CA ASP A 284 11.61 -11.02 8.10
C ASP A 284 11.20 -9.72 8.80
N VAL A 285 10.93 -8.65 8.04
CA VAL A 285 10.39 -7.39 8.58
C VAL A 285 9.06 -7.62 9.27
N TRP A 286 8.13 -8.35 8.64
CA TRP A 286 6.83 -8.64 9.27
C TRP A 286 6.95 -9.50 10.52
N ASN A 287 7.82 -10.51 10.53
CA ASN A 287 8.04 -11.32 11.71
C ASN A 287 8.67 -10.53 12.86
N GLN A 288 9.58 -9.60 12.56
CA GLN A 288 10.11 -8.67 13.56
C GLN A 288 9.00 -7.77 14.11
N THR A 289 8.19 -7.18 13.24
CA THR A 289 7.09 -6.27 13.61
C THR A 289 6.03 -6.98 14.45
N LEU A 290 5.46 -8.08 13.95
CA LEU A 290 4.43 -8.85 14.65
C LEU A 290 4.98 -9.53 15.92
N GLY A 291 6.26 -9.90 15.90
CA GLY A 291 6.95 -10.54 17.02
C GLY A 291 7.16 -9.65 18.24
N LYS A 292 6.86 -8.33 18.14
CA LYS A 292 6.80 -7.39 19.28
C LYS A 292 5.71 -7.79 20.30
N LEU A 293 4.66 -8.47 19.85
CA LEU A 293 3.62 -9.02 20.71
C LEU A 293 3.58 -10.55 20.61
N ARG A 294 3.62 -11.21 21.78
CA ARG A 294 3.60 -12.67 21.90
C ARG A 294 2.47 -13.09 22.84
N PRO A 295 1.30 -13.48 22.31
CA PRO A 295 0.22 -14.03 23.12
C PRO A 295 0.71 -15.23 23.94
N GLY A 296 0.36 -15.29 25.22
CA GLY A 296 0.77 -16.37 26.13
C GLY A 296 0.07 -17.72 25.89
N GLY A 297 -0.78 -17.81 24.87
CA GLY A 297 -1.56 -19.00 24.51
C GLY A 297 -2.74 -18.65 23.60
N GLY A 298 -3.50 -19.66 23.19
CA GLY A 298 -4.67 -19.53 22.33
C GLY A 298 -4.75 -20.64 21.29
N THR A 299 -5.92 -20.83 20.70
CA THR A 299 -6.09 -21.69 19.52
C THR A 299 -5.44 -21.03 18.30
N GLU A 300 -5.17 -21.80 17.23
CA GLU A 300 -4.69 -21.23 15.96
C GLU A 300 -5.66 -20.16 15.42
N GLU A 301 -6.97 -20.35 15.60
CA GLU A 301 -7.99 -19.37 15.23
C GLU A 301 -7.82 -18.05 16.00
N ASN A 302 -7.53 -18.12 17.31
CA ASN A 302 -7.28 -16.92 18.12
C ASN A 302 -6.01 -16.20 17.67
N LEU A 303 -4.94 -16.96 17.38
CA LEU A 303 -3.69 -16.39 16.86
C LEU A 303 -3.91 -15.74 15.49
N ARG A 304 -4.72 -16.37 14.63
CA ARG A 304 -5.09 -15.82 13.32
C ARG A 304 -5.82 -14.50 13.44
N LYS A 305 -6.85 -14.43 14.30
CA LYS A 305 -7.58 -13.18 14.59
C LYS A 305 -6.64 -12.11 15.15
N PHE A 306 -5.80 -12.46 16.13
CA PHE A 306 -4.90 -11.53 16.77
C PHE A 306 -3.85 -10.96 15.81
N TYR A 307 -3.09 -11.81 15.13
CA TYR A 307 -2.02 -11.35 14.24
C TYR A 307 -2.56 -10.69 12.97
N THR A 308 -3.75 -11.08 12.50
CA THR A 308 -4.40 -10.38 11.39
C THR A 308 -4.88 -8.99 11.79
N ALA A 309 -5.47 -8.83 12.98
CA ALA A 309 -5.82 -7.51 13.51
C ALA A 309 -4.57 -6.63 13.69
N LEU A 310 -3.49 -7.20 14.24
CA LEU A 310 -2.22 -6.49 14.39
C LEU A 310 -1.65 -6.08 13.03
N TYR A 311 -1.67 -6.95 12.03
CA TYR A 311 -1.28 -6.63 10.65
C TYR A 311 -2.06 -5.42 10.09
N HIS A 312 -3.37 -5.35 10.31
CA HIS A 312 -4.19 -4.22 9.85
C HIS A 312 -3.83 -2.91 10.57
N CYS A 313 -3.28 -2.94 11.79
CA CYS A 313 -2.75 -1.75 12.47
C CYS A 313 -1.47 -1.18 11.81
N TYR A 314 -0.83 -1.93 10.92
CA TYR A 314 0.42 -1.54 10.26
C TYR A 314 0.23 -1.06 8.82
N GLN A 315 -1.00 -0.73 8.41
CA GLN A 315 -1.27 -0.27 7.03
C GLN A 315 -1.17 1.25 6.87
N LEU A 316 -1.61 2.02 7.86
CA LEU A 316 -1.70 3.49 7.82
C LEU A 316 -1.36 4.09 9.20
N PRO A 317 -0.88 5.34 9.30
CA PRO A 317 -0.56 6.29 8.21
C PRO A 317 0.57 5.81 7.29
N ARG A 318 0.56 6.17 6.00
CA ARG A 318 1.57 5.69 5.04
C ARG A 318 2.78 6.61 4.98
N ILE A 319 3.95 6.06 4.71
CA ILE A 319 5.12 6.85 4.31
C ILE A 319 4.79 7.54 2.98
N ALA A 320 4.96 8.86 2.91
CA ALA A 320 4.77 9.66 1.71
C ALA A 320 6.06 10.34 1.22
N SER A 321 7.14 10.28 2.00
CA SER A 321 8.48 10.70 1.52
C SER A 321 9.19 9.61 0.73
N ASP A 322 9.94 10.01 -0.29
CA ASP A 322 10.90 9.17 -1.01
C ASP A 322 12.10 8.78 -0.14
N VAL A 323 12.96 7.89 -0.65
CA VAL A 323 14.18 7.44 0.07
C VAL A 323 15.16 8.59 0.37
N ASP A 324 15.13 9.64 -0.44
CA ASP A 324 15.96 10.82 -0.21
C ASP A 324 15.31 11.83 0.75
N GLY A 325 14.07 11.58 1.17
CA GLY A 325 13.28 12.45 2.05
C GLY A 325 12.32 13.39 1.33
N SER A 326 12.31 13.47 0.00
CA SER A 326 11.41 14.37 -0.72
C SER A 326 9.94 13.98 -0.57
N TYR A 327 9.04 14.97 -0.42
CA TYR A 327 7.59 14.75 -0.33
C TYR A 327 6.80 15.96 -0.88
N PRO A 328 5.55 15.77 -1.36
CA PRO A 328 4.70 16.88 -1.80
C PRO A 328 4.33 17.82 -0.65
N GLY A 329 4.32 19.13 -0.91
CA GLY A 329 3.81 20.13 0.02
C GLY A 329 2.34 19.90 0.39
N PHE A 330 1.96 20.39 1.56
CA PHE A 330 0.62 20.21 2.11
C PHE A 330 -0.29 21.41 1.82
N ALA A 331 -1.57 21.13 1.61
CA ALA A 331 -2.64 22.10 1.33
C ALA A 331 -2.36 22.92 0.06
N GLN A 332 -2.21 24.25 0.18
CA GLN A 332 -1.98 25.14 -0.97
C GLN A 332 -0.50 25.21 -1.37
N ASP A 333 0.39 24.57 -0.61
CA ASP A 333 1.81 24.53 -0.92
C ASP A 333 2.09 23.56 -2.07
N THR A 334 2.54 24.11 -3.20
CA THR A 334 2.82 23.35 -4.43
C THR A 334 4.29 22.92 -4.55
N LEU A 335 5.11 23.18 -3.53
CA LEU A 335 6.53 22.86 -3.54
C LEU A 335 6.77 21.39 -3.19
N ILE A 336 7.90 20.85 -3.65
CA ILE A 336 8.44 19.60 -3.12
C ILE A 336 9.34 19.94 -1.94
N HIS A 337 9.00 19.42 -0.78
CA HIS A 337 9.75 19.57 0.46
C HIS A 337 10.69 18.38 0.68
N LYS A 338 11.52 18.47 1.73
CA LYS A 338 12.46 17.41 2.10
C LYS A 338 12.44 17.17 3.60
N ALA A 339 12.07 15.96 4.02
CA ALA A 339 12.11 15.53 5.40
C ALA A 339 13.54 15.17 5.78
N VAL A 340 14.07 15.81 6.82
CA VAL A 340 15.45 15.61 7.28
C VAL A 340 15.43 14.93 8.65
N GLY A 341 15.97 13.72 8.73
CA GLY A 341 16.04 12.96 9.98
C GLY A 341 14.71 12.36 10.44
N PHE A 342 13.71 12.27 9.56
CA PHE A 342 12.46 11.54 9.79
C PHE A 342 11.82 11.13 8.45
N ASP A 343 10.95 10.12 8.48
CA ASP A 343 10.07 9.79 7.35
C ASP A 343 8.81 10.65 7.42
N TYR A 344 8.41 11.24 6.29
CA TYR A 344 7.15 11.98 6.22
C TYR A 344 5.98 11.03 6.00
N TYR A 345 4.92 11.17 6.80
CA TYR A 345 3.71 10.36 6.74
C TYR A 345 2.51 11.15 6.24
N ASP A 346 1.55 10.47 5.60
CA ASP A 346 0.23 11.02 5.22
C ASP A 346 -0.88 9.96 5.41
N ASP A 347 -2.13 10.31 5.09
CA ASP A 347 -3.33 9.46 5.21
C ASP A 347 -3.69 9.13 6.66
N PHE A 348 -3.87 10.16 7.48
CA PHE A 348 -4.22 10.01 8.89
C PHE A 348 -5.73 10.04 9.10
N SER A 349 -6.31 8.91 9.50
CA SER A 349 -7.73 8.81 9.89
C SER A 349 -7.95 9.20 11.35
N MET A 350 -7.63 10.44 11.74
CA MET A 350 -7.44 10.77 13.17
C MET A 350 -8.69 10.64 14.03
N TRP A 351 -9.90 10.81 13.47
CA TRP A 351 -11.15 10.62 14.22
C TRP A 351 -11.35 9.18 14.72
N ASP A 352 -10.76 8.21 14.03
CA ASP A 352 -10.79 6.79 14.41
C ASP A 352 -9.54 6.42 15.21
N THR A 353 -8.37 6.77 14.65
CA THR A 353 -7.09 6.18 15.04
C THR A 353 -6.54 6.71 16.36
N TYR A 354 -6.97 7.89 16.83
CA TYR A 354 -6.57 8.42 18.14
C TYR A 354 -7.01 7.54 19.31
N ARG A 355 -8.08 6.73 19.12
CA ARG A 355 -8.75 5.98 20.19
C ARG A 355 -7.93 4.79 20.67
N ALA A 356 -7.23 4.11 19.76
CA ALA A 356 -6.53 2.86 20.06
C ALA A 356 -5.31 2.61 19.18
N LEU A 357 -5.33 2.99 17.90
CA LEU A 357 -4.20 2.78 17.01
C LEU A 357 -2.98 3.59 17.44
N HIS A 358 -3.10 4.92 17.54
CA HIS A 358 -1.98 5.77 17.96
C HIS A 358 -1.53 5.51 19.41
N PRO A 359 -2.42 5.24 20.38
CA PRO A 359 -2.03 4.74 21.70
C PRO A 359 -1.24 3.43 21.67
N LEU A 360 -1.54 2.52 20.73
CA LEU A 360 -0.75 1.30 20.53
C LEU A 360 0.61 1.62 19.90
N MET A 361 0.66 2.54 18.93
CA MET A 361 1.90 2.93 18.24
C MET A 361 2.86 3.68 19.16
N THR A 362 2.40 4.44 20.15
CA THR A 362 3.30 5.04 21.16
C THR A 362 4.02 3.98 22.00
N ILE A 363 3.46 2.76 22.10
CA ILE A 363 4.07 1.63 22.81
C ILE A 363 4.98 0.81 21.88
N LEU A 364 4.48 0.44 20.70
CA LEU A 364 5.18 -0.50 19.81
C LEU A 364 6.14 0.17 18.82
N GLU A 365 5.87 1.41 18.46
CA GLU A 365 6.55 2.17 17.41
C GLU A 365 6.87 3.61 17.85
N PRO A 366 7.59 3.84 18.97
CA PRO A 366 7.84 5.19 19.49
C PRO A 366 8.60 6.10 18.51
N GLU A 367 9.60 5.57 17.80
CA GLU A 367 10.33 6.30 16.76
C GLU A 367 9.42 6.68 15.58
N ARG A 368 8.58 5.75 15.12
CA ARG A 368 7.64 6.04 14.04
C ARG A 368 6.57 7.03 14.46
N THR A 369 6.12 6.92 15.71
CA THR A 369 5.21 7.90 16.31
C THR A 369 5.83 9.29 16.31
N LEU A 370 7.12 9.41 16.62
CA LEU A 370 7.84 10.68 16.51
C LEU A 370 7.83 11.23 15.08
N HIS A 371 8.09 10.39 14.07
CA HIS A 371 8.05 10.80 12.67
C HIS A 371 6.65 11.26 12.24
N MET A 372 5.61 10.55 12.69
CA MET A 372 4.22 10.95 12.45
C MET A 372 3.87 12.29 13.12
N VAL A 373 4.34 12.54 14.33
CA VAL A 373 4.17 13.85 15.01
C VAL A 373 4.89 14.95 14.24
N LYS A 374 6.15 14.74 13.84
CA LYS A 374 6.91 15.69 12.99
C LYS A 374 6.17 15.97 11.67
N SER A 375 5.54 14.94 11.09
CA SER A 375 4.75 15.08 9.86
C SER A 375 3.50 15.94 10.05
N LEU A 376 2.79 15.81 11.17
CA LEU A 376 1.62 16.64 11.51
C LEU A 376 2.02 18.09 11.76
N ILE A 377 3.15 18.32 12.44
CA ILE A 377 3.69 19.67 12.66
C ILE A 377 4.07 20.32 11.33
N ALA A 378 4.78 19.61 10.45
CA ALA A 378 5.14 20.12 9.13
C ALA A 378 3.89 20.49 8.29
N LYS A 379 2.82 19.67 8.35
CA LYS A 379 1.54 20.00 7.72
C LYS A 379 0.92 21.27 8.31
N ALA A 380 1.00 21.45 9.62
CA ALA A 380 0.47 22.63 10.29
C ALA A 380 1.23 23.91 9.91
N GLU A 381 2.56 23.82 9.77
CA GLU A 381 3.39 24.92 9.28
C GLU A 381 3.06 25.30 7.83
N GLN A 382 2.91 24.30 6.96
CA GLN A 382 2.62 24.50 5.53
C GLN A 382 1.18 24.98 5.29
N GLY A 383 0.21 24.40 5.98
CA GLY A 383 -1.21 24.68 5.79
C GLY A 383 -1.80 25.69 6.77
N GLY A 384 -1.06 26.16 7.77
CA GLY A 384 -1.50 27.15 8.76
C GLY A 384 -2.42 26.64 9.88
N TRP A 385 -2.81 25.36 9.89
CA TRP A 385 -3.70 24.75 10.87
C TRP A 385 -3.29 23.30 11.16
N MET A 386 -3.50 22.82 12.38
CA MET A 386 -3.25 21.40 12.66
C MET A 386 -4.35 20.56 11.96
N PRO A 387 -3.99 19.63 11.06
CA PRO A 387 -5.00 18.91 10.28
C PRO A 387 -5.72 17.84 11.12
N ILE A 388 -6.99 17.60 10.81
CA ILE A 388 -7.80 16.54 11.43
C ILE A 388 -7.60 15.22 10.67
N PHE A 389 -8.04 15.14 9.41
CA PHE A 389 -7.82 13.99 8.53
C PHE A 389 -7.03 14.44 7.30
N PRO A 390 -5.70 14.62 7.42
CA PRO A 390 -4.88 14.89 6.26
C PRO A 390 -4.79 13.63 5.38
N ALA A 391 -5.17 13.78 4.11
CA ALA A 391 -5.06 12.77 3.07
C ALA A 391 -4.87 13.47 1.72
N TRP A 392 -4.22 12.80 0.76
CA TRP A 392 -3.85 13.41 -0.53
C TRP A 392 -3.08 14.73 -0.37
N SER A 393 -2.22 14.82 0.64
CA SER A 393 -1.45 16.02 0.99
C SER A 393 -2.31 17.28 1.12
N ASN A 394 -3.57 17.13 1.53
CA ASN A 394 -4.52 18.24 1.69
C ASN A 394 -5.35 18.08 2.96
N TYR A 395 -5.97 19.19 3.38
CA TYR A 395 -7.10 19.13 4.30
C TYR A 395 -8.30 18.45 3.62
N THR A 396 -9.09 17.75 4.43
CA THR A 396 -10.34 17.12 3.96
C THR A 396 -11.57 17.58 4.74
N ALA A 397 -11.37 18.17 5.95
CA ALA A 397 -12.33 18.30 7.05
C ALA A 397 -13.17 17.06 7.37
N ALA A 398 -12.73 15.88 6.93
CA ALA A 398 -13.15 14.65 7.57
C ALA A 398 -12.41 14.55 8.92
N MET A 399 -12.93 13.94 9.97
CA MET A 399 -14.34 14.00 10.35
C MET A 399 -14.52 15.22 11.27
N ILE A 400 -15.04 15.05 12.49
CA ILE A 400 -15.16 16.14 13.47
C ILE A 400 -13.98 16.16 14.45
N GLY A 401 -13.81 17.27 15.18
CA GLY A 401 -12.91 17.40 16.33
C GLY A 401 -11.42 17.43 16.02
N ASP A 402 -10.61 17.93 16.96
CA ASP A 402 -9.16 18.15 16.77
C ASP A 402 -8.29 16.99 17.26
N HIS A 403 -8.53 15.78 16.75
CA HIS A 403 -7.94 14.55 17.31
C HIS A 403 -6.42 14.44 17.17
N ALA A 404 -5.77 15.25 16.33
CA ALA A 404 -4.32 15.40 16.31
C ALA A 404 -3.74 15.82 17.67
N VAL A 405 -4.48 16.61 18.46
CA VAL A 405 -4.10 16.97 19.82
C VAL A 405 -3.89 15.74 20.69
N SER A 406 -4.77 14.74 20.57
CA SER A 406 -4.74 13.55 21.42
C SER A 406 -3.49 12.72 21.13
N MET A 407 -3.12 12.56 19.87
CA MET A 407 -1.92 11.80 19.50
C MET A 407 -0.64 12.53 19.95
N ILE A 408 -0.53 13.83 19.69
CA ILE A 408 0.67 14.62 20.01
C ILE A 408 0.86 14.68 21.53
N VAL A 409 -0.22 14.89 22.30
CA VAL A 409 -0.16 14.92 23.76
C VAL A 409 0.11 13.54 24.35
N ASP A 410 -0.47 12.46 23.81
CA ASP A 410 -0.16 11.09 24.25
C ASP A 410 1.33 10.76 24.03
N ALA A 411 1.88 11.09 22.86
CA ALA A 411 3.30 10.93 22.56
C ALA A 411 4.18 11.75 23.54
N PHE A 412 3.85 13.03 23.72
CA PHE A 412 4.59 13.93 24.61
C PHE A 412 4.59 13.43 26.06
N THR A 413 3.42 13.06 26.59
CA THR A 413 3.28 12.60 27.98
C THR A 413 4.00 11.27 28.24
N LYS A 414 4.14 10.44 27.21
CA LYS A 414 4.92 9.18 27.24
C LYS A 414 6.43 9.36 26.95
N GLY A 415 6.90 10.60 26.80
CA GLY A 415 8.33 10.90 26.65
C GLY A 415 8.86 10.92 25.22
N ILE A 416 8.00 10.78 24.21
CA ILE A 416 8.35 10.95 22.81
C ILE A 416 8.30 12.46 22.52
N LYS A 417 9.42 13.18 22.73
CA LYS A 417 9.44 14.66 22.79
C LYS A 417 10.43 15.34 21.84
N ASP A 418 11.12 14.59 20.98
CA ASP A 418 12.13 15.14 20.06
C ASP A 418 11.49 15.83 18.84
N PHE A 419 10.58 16.76 19.07
CA PHE A 419 9.92 17.58 18.06
C PHE A 419 9.76 19.01 18.58
N ASP A 420 9.43 19.97 17.71
CA ASP A 420 9.20 21.35 18.13
C ASP A 420 7.87 21.47 18.91
N VAL A 421 8.00 21.39 20.24
CA VAL A 421 6.87 21.41 21.17
C VAL A 421 6.14 22.75 21.15
N GLU A 422 6.88 23.86 21.00
CA GLU A 422 6.30 25.20 21.01
C GLU A 422 5.47 25.43 19.74
N THR A 423 6.04 25.07 18.58
CA THR A 423 5.30 25.12 17.31
C THR A 423 4.08 24.22 17.35
N ALA A 424 4.22 22.97 17.81
CA ALA A 424 3.08 22.05 17.95
C ALA A 424 1.99 22.64 18.86
N TYR A 425 2.36 23.13 20.05
CA TYR A 425 1.41 23.72 21.00
C TYR A 425 0.70 24.95 20.43
N SER A 426 1.41 25.80 19.68
CA SER A 426 0.83 27.00 19.08
C SER A 426 -0.32 26.67 18.12
N TYR A 427 -0.15 25.69 17.22
CA TYR A 427 -1.20 25.25 16.29
C TYR A 427 -2.32 24.49 17.01
N LEU A 428 -2.00 23.64 18.00
CA LEU A 428 -3.02 22.96 18.79
C LEU A 428 -3.89 23.93 19.57
N ARG A 429 -3.28 24.98 20.13
CA ARG A 429 -4.00 26.05 20.81
C ARG A 429 -4.84 26.85 19.79
N LYS A 430 -4.28 27.17 18.62
CA LYS A 430 -5.01 27.87 17.56
C LYS A 430 -6.32 27.12 17.20
N ASN A 431 -6.25 25.82 16.90
CA ASN A 431 -7.43 24.99 16.62
C ASN A 431 -8.49 25.03 17.76
N ALA A 432 -8.05 25.09 19.01
CA ALA A 432 -8.97 25.06 20.16
C ALA A 432 -9.72 26.39 20.40
N PHE A 433 -9.21 27.52 19.90
CA PHE A 433 -9.75 28.85 20.17
C PHE A 433 -10.18 29.61 18.92
N GLU A 434 -9.79 29.15 17.74
CA GLU A 434 -10.05 29.79 16.45
C GLU A 434 -10.57 28.75 15.45
N GLN A 435 -11.23 29.23 14.39
CA GLN A 435 -11.70 28.39 13.30
C GLN A 435 -11.12 28.90 11.97
N PRO A 436 -10.72 28.01 11.06
CA PRO A 436 -10.26 28.43 9.74
C PRO A 436 -11.36 29.11 8.95
N GLY A 437 -10.97 30.08 8.12
CA GLY A 437 -11.85 30.56 7.06
C GLY A 437 -12.10 29.48 6.00
N THR A 438 -13.22 29.57 5.27
CA THR A 438 -13.59 28.58 4.24
C THR A 438 -12.55 28.42 3.12
N GLU A 439 -11.72 29.42 2.88
CA GLU A 439 -10.65 29.38 1.87
C GLU A 439 -9.31 28.83 2.41
N GLU A 440 -9.15 28.75 3.73
CA GLU A 440 -7.90 28.38 4.39
C GLU A 440 -7.81 26.88 4.71
N TYR A 441 -8.94 26.16 4.74
CA TYR A 441 -9.04 24.79 5.24
C TYR A 441 -9.99 23.91 4.42
#